data_AF-A0A497I1E8-F1
#
_entry.id   AF-A0A497I1E8-F1
#
_cell.length_a   1.000
_cell.length_b   1.000
_cell.length_c   1.000
_cell.angle_alpha   90.00
_cell.angle_beta   90.00
_cell.angle_gamma   90.00
#
_symmetry.space_group_name_H-M   'P 1'
#
loop_
_entity.id
_entity.type
_entity.pdbx_description
1 polymer ?
#
loop_
_entity_poly.entity_id
_entity_poly.type
_entity_poly.pdbx_seq_one_letter_code
_entity_poly.pdbx_strand_id
1 'polypeptide(L)'
;MKEIVRSKVIVYHDETKQIKKMNLKGHILLFIPLNLTGERYGTLLGNEKQTYIPLKEIYNEIMEIRDNYSAFHKFHFSKIPKAGKWTKYNQAEKELVQIGIDALKTKRNFIFKSPLFCKMAIIFYPMSSLDLYRGVSKEKRLRYHETLFRMLLKGAVHYLYDEDHPVELSKIISDGMPYHRKLSDDRILFRLIIDNFLGRSPLREYVSISPDCEIVHQSSKHEDFREDTDEYVHANMLQLADMLLGATIHSCYKDLKIQTRQPRIDQKVDDKRGEVSMPVKEMLDKRKRGRNFKYSSHYKSFLLSLAYAKDRNWKFESIMTKEIEILPNAKQLTLIDLVRED
;
A
#
# COMPACT_ATOMS: atom_id res chain seq x y z
N MET A 1 -27.57 -6.78 16.49
CA MET A 1 -26.66 -5.61 16.62
C MET A 1 -26.02 -5.37 15.27
N LYS A 2 -26.26 -4.21 14.65
CA LYS A 2 -25.62 -3.82 13.39
C LYS A 2 -24.50 -2.83 13.73
N GLU A 3 -23.31 -3.05 13.20
CA GLU A 3 -22.15 -2.17 13.36
C GLU A 3 -21.77 -1.63 11.98
N ILE A 4 -21.67 -0.30 11.86
CA ILE A 4 -21.23 0.38 10.64
C ILE A 4 -20.01 1.21 10.97
N VAL A 5 -18.95 1.06 10.17
CA VAL A 5 -17.70 1.80 10.34
C VAL A 5 -17.46 2.68 9.12
N ARG A 6 -17.61 4.00 9.24
CA ARG A 6 -17.38 4.93 8.12
C ARG A 6 -15.98 5.50 8.16
N SER A 7 -15.29 5.49 7.02
CA SER A 7 -13.92 6.00 6.91
C SER A 7 -13.82 7.16 5.92
N LYS A 8 -13.37 8.33 6.38
CA LYS A 8 -12.87 9.38 5.49
C LYS A 8 -11.36 9.27 5.43
N VAL A 9 -10.78 9.02 4.26
CA VAL A 9 -9.37 8.58 4.14
C VAL A 9 -8.51 9.52 3.30
N ILE A 10 -7.23 9.61 3.67
CA ILE A 10 -6.15 10.06 2.78
C ILE A 10 -5.46 8.83 2.21
N VAL A 11 -5.14 8.89 0.91
CA VAL A 11 -4.36 7.85 0.23
C VAL A 11 -2.92 8.33 0.07
N TYR A 12 -1.99 7.65 0.70
CA TYR A 12 -0.55 7.87 0.52
C TYR A 12 -0.01 6.95 -0.57
N HIS A 13 0.67 7.55 -1.54
CA HIS A 13 1.19 6.87 -2.71
C HIS A 13 2.70 6.99 -2.81
N ASP A 14 3.33 5.85 -3.09
CA ASP A 14 4.73 5.76 -3.51
C ASP A 14 4.88 4.74 -4.65
N GLU A 15 5.96 4.86 -5.40
CA GLU A 15 6.27 3.99 -6.53
C GLU A 15 7.72 3.51 -6.53
N THR A 16 7.94 2.31 -7.07
CA THR A 16 9.31 1.81 -7.26
C THR A 16 9.86 2.17 -8.62
N LYS A 17 11.17 2.48 -8.67
CA LYS A 17 11.89 2.69 -9.93
C LYS A 17 11.95 1.40 -10.77
N GLN A 18 12.46 0.31 -10.18
CA GLN A 18 12.48 -1.03 -10.77
C GLN A 18 12.90 -2.06 -9.69
N ILE A 19 12.18 -3.17 -9.62
CA ILE A 19 12.51 -4.33 -8.78
C ILE A 19 13.59 -5.15 -9.51
N LYS A 20 14.83 -5.05 -9.03
CA LYS A 20 15.99 -5.72 -9.63
C LYS A 20 15.75 -7.25 -9.70
N LYS A 21 16.13 -7.87 -10.83
CA LYS A 21 15.89 -9.26 -11.27
C LYS A 21 14.54 -9.56 -11.92
N MET A 22 13.45 -8.91 -11.52
CA MET A 22 12.10 -9.24 -12.01
C MET A 22 11.62 -8.35 -13.16
N ASN A 23 12.31 -7.23 -13.44
CA ASN A 23 11.87 -6.21 -14.39
C ASN A 23 10.43 -5.69 -14.13
N LEU A 24 10.02 -5.70 -12.86
CA LEU A 24 8.74 -5.19 -12.40
C LEU A 24 8.92 -3.80 -11.79
N LYS A 25 7.85 -3.02 -11.83
CA LYS A 25 7.63 -1.85 -10.98
C LYS A 25 6.44 -2.14 -10.08
N GLY A 26 6.15 -1.20 -9.19
CA GLY A 26 4.94 -1.27 -8.40
C GLY A 26 4.55 0.05 -7.77
N HIS A 27 3.25 0.19 -7.53
CA HIS A 27 2.66 1.27 -6.75
C HIS A 27 2.14 0.72 -5.43
N ILE A 28 2.28 1.50 -4.36
CA ILE A 28 1.53 1.31 -3.12
C ILE A 28 0.49 2.42 -2.99
N LEU A 29 -0.68 2.06 -2.48
CA LEU A 29 -1.67 2.97 -1.92
C LEU A 29 -1.93 2.56 -0.47
N LEU A 30 -1.55 3.43 0.47
CA LEU A 30 -1.83 3.29 1.89
C LEU A 30 -2.98 4.22 2.27
N PHE A 31 -4.13 3.63 2.61
CA PHE A 31 -5.34 4.33 2.99
C PHE A 31 -5.34 4.51 4.51
N ILE A 32 -5.19 5.75 4.97
CA ILE A 32 -5.21 6.10 6.38
C ILE A 32 -6.46 6.95 6.65
N PRO A 33 -7.35 6.53 7.56
CA PRO A 33 -8.49 7.35 7.93
C PRO A 33 -8.04 8.65 8.63
N LEU A 34 -8.52 9.77 8.10
CA LEU A 34 -8.54 11.06 8.80
C LEU A 34 -9.52 10.98 9.96
N ASN A 35 -10.71 10.46 9.68
CA ASN A 35 -11.77 10.25 10.65
C ASN A 35 -12.36 8.87 10.44
N LEU A 36 -12.53 8.15 11.55
CA LEU A 36 -13.21 6.86 11.59
C LEU A 36 -14.42 7.01 12.51
N THR A 37 -15.61 6.72 12.01
CA THR A 37 -16.84 6.79 12.80
C THR A 37 -17.48 5.41 12.89
N GLY A 38 -17.48 4.83 14.08
CA GLY A 38 -18.17 3.58 14.39
C GLY A 38 -19.55 3.86 14.97
N GLU A 39 -20.58 3.23 14.41
CA GLU A 39 -21.96 3.33 14.89
C GLU A 39 -22.50 1.94 15.17
N ARG A 40 -23.05 1.74 16.37
CA ARG A 40 -23.67 0.49 16.80
C ARG A 40 -25.14 0.72 17.07
N TYR A 41 -25.96 -0.09 16.42
CA TYR A 41 -27.42 0.02 16.48
C TYR A 41 -28.03 -1.17 17.23
N GLY A 42 -29.03 -0.85 18.06
CA GLY A 42 -29.78 -1.83 18.83
C GLY A 42 -28.97 -2.46 19.96
N THR A 43 -28.16 -1.66 20.66
CA THR A 43 -27.50 -2.10 21.90
C THR A 43 -28.46 -1.94 23.08
N LEU A 44 -28.18 -2.60 24.21
CA LEU A 44 -28.96 -2.46 25.45
C LEU A 44 -28.96 -1.02 26.00
N LEU A 45 -27.94 -0.22 25.66
CA LEU A 45 -27.79 1.17 26.09
C LEU A 45 -28.25 2.18 25.02
N GLY A 46 -28.90 1.70 23.96
CA GLY A 46 -29.33 2.53 22.82
C GLY A 46 -28.34 2.48 21.67
N ASN A 47 -28.32 3.54 20.85
CA ASN A 47 -27.38 3.63 19.74
C ASN A 47 -26.09 4.29 20.23
N GLU A 48 -24.95 3.68 19.93
CA GLU A 48 -23.64 4.21 20.30
C GLU A 48 -22.94 4.75 19.06
N LYS A 49 -22.29 5.91 19.20
CA LYS A 49 -21.46 6.51 18.17
C LYS A 49 -20.11 6.88 18.75
N GLN A 50 -19.04 6.45 18.09
CA GLN A 50 -17.67 6.72 18.49
C GLN A 50 -16.87 7.23 17.29
N THR A 51 -16.01 8.22 17.52
CA THR A 51 -15.16 8.82 16.48
C THR A 51 -13.70 8.77 16.91
N TYR A 52 -12.84 8.39 15.96
CA TYR A 52 -11.40 8.25 16.14
C TYR A 52 -10.66 9.02 15.05
N ILE A 53 -9.39 9.38 15.30
CA ILE A 53 -8.51 10.09 14.36
C ILE A 53 -7.26 9.21 14.11
N PRO A 54 -7.35 8.14 13.31
CA PRO A 54 -6.26 7.20 13.12
C PRO A 54 -4.96 7.82 12.61
N LEU A 55 -5.03 8.84 11.74
CA LEU A 55 -3.84 9.54 11.25
C LEU A 55 -2.98 10.10 12.41
N LYS A 56 -3.62 10.68 13.42
CA LYS A 56 -2.94 11.25 14.59
C LYS A 56 -2.34 10.15 15.47
N GLU A 57 -3.08 9.06 15.68
CA GLU A 57 -2.58 7.91 16.46
C GLU A 57 -1.33 7.31 15.82
N ILE A 58 -1.33 7.09 14.50
CA ILE A 58 -0.16 6.58 13.78
C ILE A 58 1.00 7.57 13.86
N TYR A 59 0.73 8.86 13.66
CA TYR A 59 1.77 9.89 13.73
C TYR A 59 2.47 9.91 15.08
N ASN A 60 1.71 9.87 16.17
CA ASN A 60 2.25 9.85 17.52
C ASN A 60 3.19 8.66 17.74
N GLU A 61 2.77 7.45 17.36
CA GLU A 61 3.61 6.25 17.49
C GLU A 61 4.89 6.34 16.63
N ILE A 62 4.82 6.95 15.44
CA ILE A 62 6.02 7.19 14.63
C ILE A 62 6.97 8.16 15.34
N MET A 63 6.46 9.23 15.95
CA MET A 63 7.28 10.19 16.71
C MET A 63 7.91 9.51 17.93
N GLU A 64 7.17 8.69 18.67
CA GLU A 64 7.71 7.91 19.79
C GLU A 64 8.88 7.01 19.37
N ILE A 65 8.79 6.33 18.21
CA ILE A 65 9.93 5.57 17.65
C ILE A 65 11.13 6.49 17.37
N ARG A 66 10.89 7.66 16.75
CA ARG A 66 11.98 8.59 16.44
C ARG A 66 12.69 9.03 17.71
N ASP A 67 11.94 9.36 18.75
CA ASP A 67 12.50 9.81 20.02
C ASP A 67 13.25 8.69 20.75
N ASN A 68 12.63 7.52 20.89
CA ASN A 68 13.20 6.36 21.59
C ASN A 68 14.56 5.92 21.01
N TYR A 69 14.74 6.06 19.69
CA TYR A 69 15.96 5.64 19.01
C TYR A 69 16.83 6.82 18.53
N SER A 70 16.42 8.07 18.75
CA SER A 70 17.00 9.26 18.13
C SER A 70 17.11 9.14 16.60
N ALA A 71 16.09 8.54 15.98
CA ALA A 71 16.04 8.20 14.58
C ALA A 71 15.39 9.33 13.75
N PHE A 72 16.01 10.51 13.74
CA PHE A 72 15.52 11.69 13.01
C PHE A 72 15.89 11.71 11.52
N HIS A 73 16.50 10.64 11.02
CA HIS A 73 16.77 10.50 9.60
C HIS A 73 15.49 10.13 8.84
N LYS A 74 15.45 10.41 7.53
CA LYS A 74 14.40 9.91 6.65
C LYS A 74 14.44 8.38 6.59
N PHE A 75 13.36 7.73 7.00
CA PHE A 75 13.16 6.30 6.78
C PHE A 75 12.97 6.05 5.29
N HIS A 76 13.82 5.19 4.73
CA HIS A 76 13.71 4.79 3.34
C HIS A 76 14.24 3.37 3.16
N PHE A 77 13.38 2.44 2.74
CA PHE A 77 13.71 1.00 2.77
C PHE A 77 14.94 0.67 1.92
N SER A 78 15.14 1.40 0.82
CA SER A 78 16.28 1.20 -0.06
C SER A 78 17.62 1.59 0.56
N LYS A 79 17.61 2.41 1.63
CA LYS A 79 18.81 2.88 2.36
C LYS A 79 19.26 1.93 3.45
N ILE A 80 18.40 1.01 3.90
CA ILE A 80 18.76 -0.03 4.87
C ILE A 80 19.92 -0.86 4.30
N PRO A 81 21.09 -0.97 4.95
CA PRO A 81 22.17 -1.82 4.48
C PRO A 81 21.70 -3.27 4.36
N LYS A 82 22.22 -4.03 3.39
CA LYS A 82 21.80 -5.45 3.25
C LYS A 82 22.24 -6.30 4.44
N ALA A 83 23.49 -6.15 4.87
CA ALA A 83 24.11 -6.92 5.94
C ALA A 83 24.91 -6.00 6.88
N GLY A 84 25.36 -6.52 8.02
CA GLY A 84 26.23 -5.83 8.98
C GLY A 84 25.70 -5.87 10.40
N LYS A 85 26.25 -5.05 11.30
CA LYS A 85 25.79 -4.94 12.69
C LYS A 85 24.38 -4.36 12.78
N TRP A 86 23.47 -5.02 13.48
CA TRP A 86 22.14 -4.51 13.77
C TRP A 86 22.25 -3.26 14.65
N THR A 87 21.72 -2.13 14.19
CA THR A 87 21.80 -0.85 14.92
C THR A 87 20.46 -0.48 15.51
N LYS A 88 20.45 0.52 16.40
CA LYS A 88 19.22 1.11 16.93
C LYS A 88 18.30 1.66 15.82
N TYR A 89 18.89 2.17 14.72
CA TYR A 89 18.14 2.63 13.56
C TYR A 89 17.44 1.49 12.82
N ASN A 90 18.08 0.31 12.74
CA ASN A 90 17.42 -0.86 12.15
C ASN A 90 16.26 -1.38 13.01
N GLN A 91 16.37 -1.24 14.33
CA GLN A 91 15.26 -1.51 15.24
C GLN A 91 14.11 -0.52 15.02
N ALA A 92 14.39 0.78 14.93
CA ALA A 92 13.39 1.80 14.62
C ALA A 92 12.69 1.55 13.26
N GLU A 93 13.45 1.21 12.22
CA GLU A 93 12.92 0.85 10.90
C GLU A 93 11.98 -0.36 10.96
N LYS A 94 12.32 -1.37 11.76
CA LYS A 94 11.48 -2.56 11.98
C LYS A 94 10.19 -2.20 12.72
N GLU A 95 10.27 -1.41 13.77
CA GLU A 95 9.10 -0.98 14.55
C GLU A 95 8.18 -0.09 13.73
N LEU A 96 8.71 0.78 12.86
CA LEU A 96 7.90 1.56 11.92
C LEU A 96 7.07 0.66 11.00
N VAL A 97 7.68 -0.41 10.47
CA VAL A 97 6.95 -1.42 9.69
C VAL A 97 5.92 -2.15 10.56
N GLN A 98 6.22 -2.43 11.83
CA GLN A 98 5.27 -3.04 12.77
C GLN A 98 4.05 -2.15 13.03
N ILE A 99 4.24 -0.85 13.24
CA ILE A 99 3.15 0.14 13.32
C ILE A 99 2.24 0.04 12.10
N GLY A 100 2.83 0.09 10.90
CA GLY A 100 2.08 -0.02 9.65
C GLY A 100 1.26 -1.30 9.58
N ILE A 101 1.85 -2.45 9.93
CA ILE A 101 1.15 -3.73 9.92
C ILE A 101 0.07 -3.85 11.02
N ASP A 102 0.29 -3.26 12.20
CA ASP A 102 -0.71 -3.26 13.28
C ASP A 102 -1.89 -2.34 12.93
N ALA A 103 -1.64 -1.19 12.29
CA ALA A 103 -2.68 -0.25 11.85
C ALA A 103 -3.65 -0.87 10.82
N LEU A 104 -3.21 -1.87 10.06
CA LEU A 104 -4.05 -2.62 9.11
C LEU A 104 -5.03 -3.59 9.78
N LYS A 105 -4.91 -3.85 11.09
CA LYS A 105 -5.78 -4.83 11.76
C LYS A 105 -7.19 -4.27 12.01
N THR A 106 -8.18 -5.15 11.93
CA THR A 106 -9.62 -4.84 12.08
C THR A 106 -10.24 -5.36 13.38
N LYS A 107 -9.46 -6.03 14.26
CA LYS A 107 -9.99 -6.69 15.47
C LYS A 107 -9.19 -6.37 16.73
N ARG A 108 -7.98 -6.92 16.83
CA ARG A 108 -7.10 -6.76 17.99
C ARG A 108 -5.79 -6.15 17.54
N ASN A 109 -5.47 -5.01 18.14
CA ASN A 109 -4.22 -4.30 17.95
C ASN A 109 -3.30 -4.59 19.13
N PHE A 110 -1.99 -4.54 18.89
CA PHE A 110 -0.99 -4.67 19.94
C PHE A 110 -0.38 -3.31 20.30
N ILE A 111 -0.27 -2.42 19.32
CA ILE A 111 0.29 -1.08 19.47
C ILE A 111 -0.85 -0.12 19.79
N PHE A 112 -1.89 -0.11 18.97
CA PHE A 112 -3.01 0.81 19.15
C PHE A 112 -4.08 0.28 20.10
N LYS A 113 -4.74 1.19 20.81
CA LYS A 113 -5.85 0.87 21.74
C LYS A 113 -7.08 0.32 21.00
N SER A 114 -7.31 0.81 19.78
CA SER A 114 -8.45 0.46 18.94
C SER A 114 -8.01 0.11 17.52
N PRO A 115 -8.78 -0.71 16.77
CA PRO A 115 -8.57 -0.93 15.34
C PRO A 115 -8.60 0.39 14.55
N LEU A 116 -7.53 0.68 13.83
CA LEU A 116 -7.39 1.90 13.02
C LEU A 116 -7.97 1.76 11.61
N PHE A 117 -8.27 0.52 11.20
CA PHE A 117 -8.91 0.22 9.91
C PHE A 117 -8.18 0.80 8.68
N CYS A 118 -6.86 0.99 8.79
CA CYS A 118 -6.05 1.35 7.63
C CYS A 118 -6.08 0.23 6.60
N LYS A 119 -5.90 0.59 5.33
CA LYS A 119 -5.87 -0.37 4.22
C LYS A 119 -4.61 -0.18 3.39
N MET A 120 -4.12 -1.26 2.78
CA MET A 120 -2.94 -1.20 1.91
C MET A 120 -3.20 -1.93 0.60
N ALA A 121 -2.97 -1.30 -0.53
CA ALA A 121 -3.05 -1.94 -1.83
C ALA A 121 -1.75 -1.76 -2.61
N ILE A 122 -1.22 -2.85 -3.16
CA ILE A 122 -0.01 -2.84 -3.97
C ILE A 122 -0.30 -3.51 -5.30
N ILE A 123 0.11 -2.85 -6.39
CA ILE A 123 0.11 -3.42 -7.74
C ILE A 123 1.54 -3.52 -8.23
N PHE A 124 1.93 -4.69 -8.72
CA PHE A 124 3.17 -4.90 -9.45
C PHE A 124 2.88 -5.05 -10.92
N TYR A 125 3.80 -4.65 -11.78
CA TYR A 125 3.60 -4.70 -13.23
C TYR A 125 4.93 -4.62 -13.99
N PRO A 126 5.06 -5.32 -15.12
CA PRO A 126 6.16 -5.08 -16.04
C PRO A 126 5.91 -3.79 -16.82
N MET A 127 6.96 -3.10 -17.23
CA MET A 127 6.81 -2.05 -18.24
C MET A 127 6.63 -2.67 -19.62
N SER A 128 5.38 -2.95 -19.99
CA SER A 128 4.99 -3.49 -21.29
C SER A 128 3.92 -2.62 -21.96
N SER A 129 3.55 -2.94 -23.20
CA SER A 129 2.38 -2.39 -23.88
C SER A 129 2.30 -0.86 -23.96
N LEU A 130 3.46 -0.18 -24.07
CA LEU A 130 3.54 1.28 -24.25
C LEU A 130 3.00 1.74 -25.61
N ASP A 131 2.87 0.83 -26.57
CA ASP A 131 2.24 1.04 -27.88
C ASP A 131 0.75 1.41 -27.77
N LEU A 132 0.07 0.99 -26.70
CA LEU A 132 -1.32 1.38 -26.41
C LEU A 132 -1.48 2.88 -26.13
N TYR A 133 -0.39 3.59 -25.85
CA TYR A 133 -0.39 4.99 -25.47
C TYR A 133 0.19 5.86 -26.58
N ARG A 134 -0.45 7.00 -26.84
CA ARG A 134 0.05 8.03 -27.77
C ARG A 134 1.04 8.96 -27.08
N GLY A 135 1.95 9.57 -27.85
CA GLY A 135 2.95 10.55 -27.38
C GLY A 135 4.40 10.04 -27.42
N VAL A 136 5.32 10.86 -26.94
CA VAL A 136 6.74 10.49 -26.79
C VAL A 136 6.94 9.44 -25.70
N SER A 137 8.06 8.71 -25.73
CA SER A 137 8.35 7.60 -24.80
C SER A 137 8.14 7.95 -23.31
N LYS A 138 8.55 9.15 -22.87
CA LYS A 138 8.33 9.62 -21.49
C LYS A 138 6.85 9.77 -21.14
N GLU A 139 6.06 10.39 -22.02
CA GLU A 139 4.61 10.59 -21.84
C GLU A 139 3.86 9.25 -21.86
N LYS A 140 4.23 8.32 -22.74
CA LYS A 140 3.65 6.97 -22.78
C LYS A 140 3.85 6.24 -21.44
N ARG A 141 5.06 6.32 -20.87
CA ARG A 141 5.36 5.73 -19.55
C ARG A 141 4.56 6.37 -18.44
N LEU A 142 4.44 7.70 -18.43
CA LEU A 142 3.63 8.38 -17.42
C LEU A 142 2.16 7.97 -17.49
N ARG A 143 1.56 7.96 -18.68
CA ARG A 143 0.17 7.53 -18.87
C ARG A 143 -0.07 6.08 -18.48
N TYR A 144 0.91 5.22 -18.72
CA TYR A 144 0.89 3.83 -18.28
C TYR A 144 0.84 3.73 -16.75
N HIS A 145 1.71 4.47 -16.05
CA HIS A 145 1.72 4.54 -14.58
C HIS A 145 0.39 5.09 -14.04
N GLU A 146 -0.12 6.20 -14.58
CA GLU A 146 -1.40 6.78 -14.14
C GLU A 146 -2.60 5.86 -14.39
N THR A 147 -2.56 5.07 -15.48
CA THR A 147 -3.60 4.06 -15.75
C THR A 147 -3.60 2.98 -14.68
N LEU A 148 -2.42 2.46 -14.32
CA LEU A 148 -2.28 1.45 -13.28
C LEU A 148 -2.59 1.98 -11.90
N PHE A 149 -2.19 3.21 -11.60
CA PHE A 149 -2.61 3.92 -10.39
C PHE A 149 -4.14 3.95 -10.29
N ARG A 150 -4.84 4.41 -11.34
CA ARG A 150 -6.31 4.49 -11.36
C ARG A 150 -6.96 3.13 -11.17
N MET A 151 -6.43 2.10 -11.84
CA MET A 151 -6.90 0.72 -11.70
C MET A 151 -6.70 0.19 -10.27
N LEU A 152 -5.53 0.43 -9.68
CA LEU A 152 -5.23 0.05 -8.31
C LEU A 152 -6.15 0.77 -7.32
N LEU A 153 -6.32 2.10 -7.46
CA LEU A 153 -7.18 2.89 -6.60
C LEU A 153 -8.61 2.35 -6.62
N LYS A 154 -9.19 2.20 -7.82
CA LYS A 154 -10.55 1.67 -7.98
C LYS A 154 -10.70 0.25 -7.46
N GLY A 155 -9.76 -0.63 -7.83
CA GLY A 155 -9.78 -2.03 -7.38
C GLY A 155 -9.66 -2.16 -5.87
N ALA A 156 -8.80 -1.35 -5.25
CA ALA A 156 -8.59 -1.33 -3.80
C ALA A 156 -9.86 -0.90 -3.06
N VAL A 157 -10.48 0.21 -3.45
CA VAL A 157 -11.68 0.71 -2.76
C VAL A 157 -12.87 -0.24 -2.92
N HIS A 158 -13.00 -0.93 -4.06
CA HIS A 158 -14.04 -1.94 -4.29
C HIS A 158 -13.80 -3.27 -3.57
N TYR A 159 -12.57 -3.58 -3.17
CA TYR A 159 -12.23 -4.87 -2.58
C TYR A 159 -12.06 -4.79 -1.06
N LEU A 160 -11.45 -3.71 -0.56
CA LEU A 160 -11.05 -3.54 0.84
C LEU A 160 -12.15 -2.93 1.73
N TYR A 161 -13.21 -2.42 1.11
CA TYR A 161 -14.38 -1.82 1.76
C TYR A 161 -15.67 -2.53 1.31
N ASP A 162 -16.77 -2.27 2.00
CA ASP A 162 -18.10 -2.84 1.73
C ASP A 162 -19.20 -1.98 2.37
N GLU A 163 -20.45 -2.44 2.29
CA GLU A 163 -21.63 -1.72 2.79
C GLU A 163 -21.59 -1.44 4.30
N ASP A 164 -20.93 -2.30 5.09
CA ASP A 164 -20.77 -2.12 6.53
C ASP A 164 -19.54 -1.26 6.86
N HIS A 165 -18.64 -1.08 5.89
CA HIS A 165 -17.44 -0.26 6.00
C HIS A 165 -17.30 0.73 4.82
N PRO A 166 -18.19 1.73 4.67
CA PRO A 166 -18.12 2.67 3.56
C PRO A 166 -16.93 3.64 3.68
N VAL A 167 -16.48 4.14 2.52
CA VAL A 167 -15.29 4.99 2.40
C VAL A 167 -15.55 6.24 1.57
N GLU A 168 -15.04 7.37 2.06
CA GLU A 168 -14.92 8.63 1.34
C GLU A 168 -13.43 8.94 1.10
N LEU A 169 -13.01 9.06 -0.17
CA LEU A 169 -11.66 9.51 -0.53
C LEU A 169 -11.57 11.04 -0.40
N SER A 170 -10.73 11.52 0.53
CA SER A 170 -10.60 12.96 0.80
C SER A 170 -9.44 13.62 0.06
N LYS A 171 -8.30 12.94 -0.04
CA LYS A 171 -7.08 13.47 -0.66
C LYS A 171 -6.15 12.33 -1.04
N ILE A 172 -5.32 12.54 -2.05
CA ILE A 172 -4.23 11.66 -2.42
C ILE A 172 -2.92 12.43 -2.25
N ILE A 173 -1.95 11.85 -1.55
CA ILE A 173 -0.62 12.44 -1.37
C ILE A 173 0.40 11.49 -1.98
N SER A 174 1.11 11.97 -3.00
CA SER A 174 2.13 11.21 -3.73
C SER A 174 3.53 11.68 -3.36
N ASP A 175 4.46 10.74 -3.13
CA ASP A 175 5.86 11.09 -2.92
C ASP A 175 6.49 11.64 -4.22
N GLY A 176 7.08 12.83 -4.11
CA GLY A 176 7.85 13.47 -5.15
C GLY A 176 7.07 13.78 -6.43
N MET A 177 7.78 13.76 -7.56
CA MET A 177 7.21 13.95 -8.90
C MET A 177 7.62 12.79 -9.80
N PRO A 178 6.74 11.80 -10.02
CA PRO A 178 6.98 10.69 -10.94
C PRO A 178 7.46 11.23 -12.30
N TYR A 179 8.63 10.76 -12.77
CA TYR A 179 9.20 11.21 -14.05
C TYR A 179 9.42 12.72 -14.20
N HIS A 180 9.65 13.44 -13.10
CA HIS A 180 9.81 14.90 -13.07
C HIS A 180 8.54 15.68 -13.47
N ARG A 181 7.36 15.07 -13.33
CA ARG A 181 6.07 15.72 -13.54
C ARG A 181 5.07 15.29 -12.46
N LYS A 182 4.09 16.15 -12.18
CA LYS A 182 2.91 15.78 -11.39
C LYS A 182 2.02 14.78 -12.14
N LEU A 183 1.49 13.81 -11.41
CA LEU A 183 0.37 12.96 -11.83
C LEU A 183 -0.83 13.85 -12.21
N SER A 184 -1.59 13.41 -13.21
CA SER A 184 -2.76 14.15 -13.70
C SER A 184 -4.03 13.77 -12.95
N ASP A 185 -4.62 14.75 -12.25
CA ASP A 185 -5.95 14.64 -11.64
C ASP A 185 -6.99 14.23 -12.69
N ASP A 186 -6.96 14.83 -13.88
CA ASP A 186 -7.86 14.52 -15.01
C ASP A 186 -7.86 13.04 -15.38
N ARG A 187 -6.67 12.45 -15.47
CA ARG A 187 -6.52 11.06 -15.91
C ARG A 187 -6.79 10.08 -14.79
N ILE A 188 -6.72 10.47 -13.53
CA ILE A 188 -6.91 9.58 -12.39
C ILE A 188 -8.28 9.83 -11.76
N LEU A 189 -8.45 10.96 -11.06
CA LEU A 189 -9.63 11.29 -10.25
C LEU A 189 -10.83 11.64 -11.12
N PHE A 190 -10.71 12.64 -12.00
CA PHE A 190 -11.85 13.06 -12.83
C PHE A 190 -12.32 11.94 -13.75
N ARG A 191 -11.40 11.11 -14.25
CA ARG A 191 -11.79 9.94 -15.04
C ARG A 191 -12.66 8.96 -14.24
N LEU A 192 -12.35 8.72 -12.97
CA LEU A 192 -13.18 7.88 -12.09
C LEU A 192 -14.54 8.52 -11.83
N ILE A 193 -14.59 9.82 -11.57
CA ILE A 193 -15.83 10.57 -11.31
C ILE A 193 -16.74 10.57 -12.56
N ILE A 194 -16.18 10.86 -13.73
CA ILE A 194 -16.92 10.88 -15.00
C ILE A 194 -17.39 9.47 -15.38
N ASP A 195 -16.52 8.46 -15.30
CA ASP A 195 -16.91 7.08 -15.62
C ASP A 195 -17.98 6.54 -14.64
N ASN A 196 -18.02 7.07 -13.42
CA ASN A 196 -19.10 6.84 -12.45
C ASN A 196 -20.40 7.52 -12.85
N PHE A 197 -20.37 8.83 -13.13
CA PHE A 197 -21.54 9.61 -13.54
C PHE A 197 -22.17 9.07 -14.83
N LEU A 198 -21.35 8.64 -15.79
CA LEU A 198 -21.81 8.07 -17.06
C LEU A 198 -22.20 6.58 -16.98
N GLY A 199 -22.08 5.94 -15.80
CA GLY A 199 -22.40 4.52 -15.63
C GLY A 199 -21.52 3.54 -16.42
N ARG A 200 -20.41 4.00 -17.01
CA ARG A 200 -19.51 3.14 -17.82
C ARG A 200 -18.72 2.18 -16.96
N SER A 201 -18.24 2.69 -15.83
CA SER A 201 -17.52 1.93 -14.84
C SER A 201 -17.86 2.54 -13.48
N PRO A 202 -19.08 2.27 -12.96
CA PRO A 202 -19.53 2.88 -11.71
C PRO A 202 -18.65 2.48 -10.53
N LEU A 203 -18.59 3.38 -9.56
CA LEU A 203 -18.13 3.09 -8.22
C LEU A 203 -19.22 2.30 -7.48
N ARG A 204 -18.83 1.55 -6.46
CA ARG A 204 -19.78 0.89 -5.57
C ARG A 204 -20.48 1.94 -4.68
N GLU A 205 -21.69 1.65 -4.21
CA GLU A 205 -22.50 2.59 -3.43
C GLU A 205 -21.81 3.03 -2.13
N TYR A 206 -21.02 2.13 -1.52
CA TYR A 206 -20.20 2.42 -0.34
C TYR A 206 -18.91 3.19 -0.61
N VAL A 207 -18.65 3.62 -1.85
CA VAL A 207 -17.45 4.39 -2.23
C VAL A 207 -17.86 5.77 -2.74
N SER A 208 -17.38 6.80 -2.07
CA SER A 208 -17.49 8.18 -2.52
C SER A 208 -16.12 8.84 -2.67
N ILE A 209 -16.05 9.84 -3.54
CA ILE A 209 -14.88 10.71 -3.71
C ILE A 209 -15.32 12.12 -3.31
N SER A 210 -14.60 12.74 -2.39
CA SER A 210 -14.89 14.10 -1.96
C SER A 210 -14.79 15.06 -3.15
N PRO A 211 -15.68 16.07 -3.28
CA PRO A 211 -15.61 17.06 -4.35
C PRO A 211 -14.28 17.80 -4.40
N ASP A 212 -13.65 17.99 -3.24
CA ASP A 212 -12.36 18.68 -3.07
C ASP A 212 -11.16 17.72 -3.08
N CYS A 213 -11.36 16.47 -3.52
CA CYS A 213 -10.28 15.49 -3.59
C CYS A 213 -9.27 15.86 -4.69
N GLU A 214 -8.01 15.98 -4.29
CA GLU A 214 -6.88 16.36 -5.16
C GLU A 214 -5.69 15.40 -5.00
N ILE A 215 -4.79 15.38 -6.00
CA ILE A 215 -3.49 14.70 -5.90
C ILE A 215 -2.39 15.72 -5.56
N VAL A 216 -2.05 15.79 -4.28
CA VAL A 216 -0.94 16.61 -3.78
C VAL A 216 0.37 15.86 -3.93
N HIS A 217 1.38 16.55 -4.45
CA HIS A 217 2.73 16.01 -4.60
C HIS A 217 3.62 16.64 -3.55
N GLN A 218 4.24 15.82 -2.70
CA GLN A 218 5.02 16.28 -1.56
C GLN A 218 6.29 15.45 -1.39
N SER A 219 7.36 16.07 -0.90
CA SER A 219 8.56 15.35 -0.46
C SER A 219 8.24 14.46 0.75
N SER A 220 8.70 13.21 0.73
CA SER A 220 8.72 12.35 1.92
C SER A 220 9.87 12.66 2.88
N LYS A 221 10.76 13.62 2.59
CA LYS A 221 11.79 14.07 3.53
C LYS A 221 11.18 15.06 4.52
N HIS A 222 10.77 14.56 5.69
CA HIS A 222 10.11 15.32 6.74
C HIS A 222 10.90 16.55 7.23
N GLU A 223 12.24 16.48 7.22
CA GLU A 223 13.14 17.61 7.53
C GLU A 223 12.95 18.84 6.62
N ASP A 224 12.27 18.69 5.48
CA ASP A 224 11.97 19.81 4.57
C ASP A 224 10.78 20.67 5.09
N PHE A 225 10.11 20.23 6.16
CA PHE A 225 8.91 20.87 6.72
C PHE A 225 9.11 21.19 8.19
N ARG A 226 8.34 22.17 8.69
CA ARG A 226 8.31 22.50 10.12
C ARG A 226 7.58 21.41 10.88
N GLU A 227 8.07 21.07 12.06
CA GLU A 227 7.33 20.21 13.00
C GLU A 227 5.93 20.80 13.25
N ASP A 228 4.96 19.91 13.50
CA ASP A 228 3.54 20.22 13.73
C ASP A 228 2.74 20.77 12.53
N THR A 229 3.29 20.79 11.31
CA THR A 229 2.48 21.06 10.10
C THR A 229 1.90 19.79 9.48
N ASP A 230 0.81 19.93 8.74
CA ASP A 230 0.20 18.81 7.99
C ASP A 230 1.20 18.19 7.02
N GLU A 231 2.05 19.00 6.37
CA GLU A 231 3.09 18.50 5.48
C GLU A 231 4.10 17.62 6.23
N TYR A 232 4.48 17.98 7.45
CA TYR A 232 5.39 17.16 8.26
C TYR A 232 4.75 15.81 8.63
N VAL A 233 3.46 15.80 8.98
CA VAL A 233 2.69 14.56 9.23
C VAL A 233 2.65 13.71 7.94
N HIS A 234 2.30 14.33 6.81
CA HIS A 234 2.19 13.64 5.53
C HIS A 234 3.54 13.07 5.05
N ALA A 235 4.65 13.77 5.29
CA ALA A 235 5.98 13.30 4.95
C ALA A 235 6.35 12.03 5.73
N ASN A 236 5.92 11.91 6.99
CA ASN A 236 6.10 10.71 7.80
C ASN A 236 5.22 9.55 7.31
N MET A 237 3.99 9.81 6.87
CA MET A 237 3.11 8.78 6.29
C MET A 237 3.61 8.29 4.93
N LEU A 238 4.19 9.17 4.10
CA LEU A 238 4.87 8.78 2.86
C LEU A 238 6.07 7.87 3.13
N GLN A 239 6.87 8.17 4.18
CA GLN A 239 7.95 7.28 4.61
C GLN A 239 7.41 5.91 5.07
N LEU A 240 6.29 5.86 5.79
CA LEU A 240 5.64 4.61 6.16
C LEU A 240 5.20 3.82 4.91
N ALA A 241 4.64 4.49 3.90
CA ALA A 241 4.26 3.86 2.63
C ALA A 241 5.47 3.27 1.88
N ASP A 242 6.59 4.01 1.76
CA ASP A 242 7.83 3.50 1.16
C ASP A 242 8.36 2.29 1.93
N MET A 243 8.37 2.35 3.25
CA MET A 243 8.85 1.26 4.12
C MET A 243 8.01 -0.01 3.94
N LEU A 244 6.67 0.12 3.88
CA LEU A 244 5.75 -0.99 3.62
C LEU A 244 5.90 -1.57 2.20
N LEU A 245 6.07 -0.71 1.19
CA LEU A 245 6.28 -1.14 -0.19
C LEU A 245 7.60 -1.92 -0.33
N GLY A 246 8.69 -1.35 0.20
CA GLY A 246 10.01 -1.96 0.19
C GLY A 246 10.05 -3.30 0.92
N ALA A 247 9.44 -3.36 2.11
CA ALA A 247 9.32 -4.58 2.89
C ALA A 247 8.47 -5.65 2.17
N THR A 248 7.34 -5.26 1.56
CA THR A 248 6.51 -6.17 0.76
C THR A 248 7.27 -6.76 -0.41
N ILE A 249 8.01 -5.92 -1.15
CA ILE A 249 8.84 -6.39 -2.27
C ILE A 249 9.88 -7.39 -1.79
N HIS A 250 10.53 -7.10 -0.65
CA HIS A 250 11.51 -8.01 -0.07
C HIS A 250 10.87 -9.34 0.33
N SER A 251 9.67 -9.32 0.92
CA SER A 251 8.95 -10.52 1.35
C SER A 251 8.40 -11.37 0.20
N CYS A 252 8.08 -10.76 -0.95
CA CYS A 252 7.49 -11.46 -2.10
C CYS A 252 8.53 -11.94 -3.13
N TYR A 253 9.62 -11.20 -3.33
CA TYR A 253 10.50 -11.40 -4.49
C TYR A 253 11.96 -11.70 -4.12
N LYS A 254 12.29 -11.83 -2.84
CA LYS A 254 13.64 -12.17 -2.39
C LYS A 254 13.60 -13.29 -1.37
N ASP A 255 14.56 -14.20 -1.48
CA ASP A 255 14.78 -15.24 -0.48
C ASP A 255 15.13 -14.58 0.85
N LEU A 256 14.20 -14.64 1.81
CA LEU A 256 14.40 -14.10 3.15
C LEU A 256 15.32 -15.04 3.91
N LYS A 257 16.51 -14.56 4.28
CA LYS A 257 17.38 -15.26 5.24
C LYS A 257 17.03 -14.81 6.64
N ILE A 258 16.00 -15.44 7.18
CA ILE A 258 15.42 -15.09 8.48
C ILE A 258 16.25 -15.72 9.61
N GLN A 259 16.64 -14.91 10.60
CA GLN A 259 17.15 -15.45 11.85
C GLN A 259 15.99 -15.90 12.73
N THR A 260 16.16 -17.01 13.44
CA THR A 260 15.13 -17.58 14.33
C THR A 260 14.84 -16.72 15.57
N ARG A 261 15.66 -15.71 15.86
CA ARG A 261 15.52 -14.80 17.00
C ARG A 261 15.72 -13.36 16.58
N GLN A 262 15.02 -12.44 17.24
CA GLN A 262 15.21 -11.01 17.03
C GLN A 262 16.68 -10.62 17.27
N PRO A 263 17.32 -9.92 16.32
CA PRO A 263 18.70 -9.49 16.50
C PRO A 263 18.88 -8.55 17.69
N ARG A 264 19.94 -8.73 18.46
CA ARG A 264 20.38 -7.76 19.47
C ARG A 264 21.15 -6.62 18.81
N ILE A 265 21.17 -5.45 19.45
CA ILE A 265 22.05 -4.35 19.01
C ILE A 265 23.50 -4.87 18.95
N ASP A 266 24.23 -4.43 17.91
CA ASP A 266 25.58 -4.85 17.54
C ASP A 266 25.76 -6.29 17.04
N GLN A 267 24.69 -7.12 17.04
CA GLN A 267 24.73 -8.45 16.44
C GLN A 267 24.93 -8.37 14.94
N LYS A 268 25.77 -9.24 14.37
CA LYS A 268 25.93 -9.35 12.92
C LYS A 268 24.70 -10.01 12.29
N VAL A 269 24.14 -9.36 11.28
CA VAL A 269 22.97 -9.81 10.53
C VAL A 269 23.29 -9.84 9.04
N ASP A 270 23.00 -10.97 8.39
CA ASP A 270 23.28 -11.18 6.96
C ASP A 270 22.21 -10.57 6.04
N ASP A 271 20.97 -10.44 6.53
CA ASP A 271 19.85 -9.85 5.80
C ASP A 271 19.02 -8.93 6.71
N LYS A 272 19.52 -7.72 6.95
CA LYS A 272 18.83 -6.72 7.78
C LYS A 272 17.47 -6.34 7.19
N ARG A 273 17.38 -6.28 5.85
CA ARG A 273 16.12 -5.96 5.16
C ARG A 273 15.10 -7.07 5.35
N GLY A 274 15.53 -8.33 5.36
CA GLY A 274 14.70 -9.46 5.73
C GLY A 274 14.13 -9.33 7.14
N GLU A 275 14.97 -8.98 8.12
CA GLU A 275 14.56 -8.77 9.52
C GLU A 275 13.56 -7.60 9.70
N VAL A 276 13.78 -6.48 9.00
CA VAL A 276 12.83 -5.34 8.97
C VAL A 276 11.52 -5.74 8.28
N SER A 277 11.57 -6.62 7.27
CA SER A 277 10.40 -7.06 6.51
C SER A 277 9.60 -8.18 7.18
N MET A 278 10.07 -8.70 8.33
CA MET A 278 9.41 -9.80 9.04
C MET A 278 7.92 -9.57 9.30
N PRO A 279 7.49 -8.41 9.83
CA PRO A 279 6.08 -8.19 10.17
C PRO A 279 5.18 -8.26 8.92
N VAL A 280 5.68 -7.77 7.79
CA VAL A 280 4.99 -7.86 6.49
C VAL A 280 4.92 -9.31 6.04
N LYS A 281 6.03 -10.06 6.11
CA LYS A 281 6.06 -11.48 5.75
C LYS A 281 5.05 -12.29 6.55
N GLU A 282 5.02 -12.11 7.87
CA GLU A 282 4.08 -12.77 8.77
C GLU A 282 2.63 -12.42 8.43
N MET A 283 2.32 -11.15 8.15
CA MET A 283 1.00 -10.73 7.71
C MET A 283 0.60 -11.42 6.41
N LEU A 284 1.46 -11.38 5.39
CA LEU A 284 1.17 -11.94 4.08
C LEU A 284 0.99 -13.46 4.15
N ASP A 285 1.80 -14.15 4.96
CA ASP A 285 1.72 -15.59 5.17
C ASP A 285 0.42 -16.04 5.86
N LYS A 286 -0.35 -15.14 6.47
CA LYS A 286 -1.73 -15.45 6.93
C LYS A 286 -2.65 -15.87 5.78
N ARG A 287 -2.35 -15.48 4.52
CA ARG A 287 -3.09 -15.95 3.34
C ARG A 287 -2.92 -17.46 3.09
N LYS A 288 -1.82 -18.06 3.55
CA LYS A 288 -1.58 -19.52 3.45
C LYS A 288 -2.64 -20.34 4.21
N ARG A 289 -3.43 -19.72 5.09
CA ARG A 289 -4.58 -20.32 5.79
C ARG A 289 -5.77 -20.61 4.86
N GLY A 290 -5.74 -20.16 3.60
CA GLY A 290 -6.81 -20.38 2.62
C GLY A 290 -8.13 -19.79 3.10
N ARG A 291 -9.21 -20.59 3.12
CA ARG A 291 -10.55 -20.17 3.56
C ARG A 291 -10.57 -19.59 4.98
N ASN A 292 -9.65 -20.00 5.84
CA ASN A 292 -9.55 -19.50 7.22
C ASN A 292 -8.92 -18.11 7.33
N PHE A 293 -8.40 -17.55 6.24
CA PHE A 293 -7.91 -16.16 6.23
C PHE A 293 -9.02 -15.15 6.57
N LYS A 294 -10.29 -15.47 6.29
CA LYS A 294 -11.45 -14.64 6.65
C LYS A 294 -11.58 -14.34 8.14
N TYR A 295 -10.99 -15.18 8.99
CA TYR A 295 -11.01 -14.97 10.45
C TYR A 295 -9.82 -14.13 10.94
N SER A 296 -8.82 -13.88 10.09
CA SER A 296 -7.64 -13.08 10.41
C SER A 296 -8.03 -11.64 10.77
N SER A 297 -7.27 -11.03 11.69
CA SER A 297 -7.35 -9.58 11.96
C SER A 297 -6.99 -8.73 10.75
N HIS A 298 -6.35 -9.31 9.74
CA HIS A 298 -5.94 -8.63 8.50
C HIS A 298 -6.87 -8.93 7.32
N TYR A 299 -8.00 -9.61 7.54
CA TYR A 299 -8.95 -9.87 6.46
C TYR A 299 -9.50 -8.55 5.90
N LYS A 300 -9.56 -8.43 4.57
CA LYS A 300 -9.89 -7.19 3.83
C LYS A 300 -9.11 -5.94 4.26
N SER A 301 -7.89 -6.10 4.78
CA SER A 301 -7.01 -4.96 5.10
C SER A 301 -5.95 -4.70 4.05
N PHE A 302 -5.66 -5.69 3.18
CA PHE A 302 -4.66 -5.51 2.15
C PHE A 302 -4.92 -6.29 0.85
N LEU A 303 -4.44 -5.72 -0.25
CA LEU A 303 -4.50 -6.27 -1.60
C LEU A 303 -3.10 -6.24 -2.25
N LEU A 304 -2.67 -7.35 -2.82
CA LEU A 304 -1.44 -7.44 -3.62
C LEU A 304 -1.81 -8.08 -4.96
N SER A 305 -1.49 -7.41 -6.07
CA SER A 305 -1.80 -7.92 -7.40
C SER A 305 -0.64 -7.71 -8.38
N LEU A 306 -0.48 -8.63 -9.33
CA LEU A 306 0.32 -8.46 -10.54
C LEU A 306 -0.61 -8.08 -11.69
N ALA A 307 -0.33 -6.96 -12.35
CA ALA A 307 -1.04 -6.52 -13.54
C ALA A 307 -0.15 -6.66 -14.78
N TYR A 308 -0.73 -7.17 -15.86
CA TYR A 308 -0.08 -7.26 -17.16
C TYR A 308 -1.12 -7.18 -18.27
N ALA A 309 -0.67 -6.78 -19.46
CA ALA A 309 -1.50 -6.75 -20.65
C ALA A 309 -1.30 -8.05 -21.44
N LYS A 310 -2.41 -8.71 -21.80
CA LYS A 310 -2.45 -9.85 -22.71
C LYS A 310 -3.57 -9.62 -23.72
N ASP A 311 -3.27 -9.73 -25.02
CA ASP A 311 -4.23 -9.50 -26.11
C ASP A 311 -4.94 -8.14 -26.01
N ARG A 312 -4.16 -7.08 -25.73
CA ARG A 312 -4.62 -5.68 -25.49
C ARG A 312 -5.59 -5.51 -24.31
N ASN A 313 -5.80 -6.54 -23.49
CA ASN A 313 -6.63 -6.48 -22.30
C ASN A 313 -5.79 -6.57 -21.03
N TRP A 314 -6.18 -5.82 -20.01
CA TRP A 314 -5.56 -5.90 -18.69
C TRP A 314 -5.99 -7.17 -17.97
N LYS A 315 -5.01 -7.91 -17.45
CA LYS A 315 -5.19 -9.06 -16.58
C LYS A 315 -4.58 -8.75 -15.22
N PHE A 316 -5.18 -9.31 -14.18
CA PHE A 316 -4.79 -9.12 -12.80
C PHE A 316 -4.70 -10.48 -12.11
N GLU A 317 -3.57 -10.74 -11.49
CA GLU A 317 -3.34 -11.95 -10.71
C GLU A 317 -3.14 -11.57 -9.25
N SER A 318 -3.70 -12.35 -8.32
CA SER A 318 -3.46 -12.15 -6.90
C SER A 318 -2.10 -12.75 -6.54
N ILE A 319 -1.24 -11.96 -5.92
CA ILE A 319 0.06 -12.46 -5.45
C ILE A 319 -0.15 -13.15 -4.10
N MET A 320 0.17 -14.45 -4.08
CA MET A 320 0.29 -15.25 -2.86
C MET A 320 1.79 -15.32 -2.49
N THR A 321 2.12 -15.47 -1.20
CA THR A 321 3.52 -15.59 -0.76
C THR A 321 4.19 -16.93 -1.07
N LYS A 322 3.58 -17.76 -1.93
CA LYS A 322 4.27 -18.87 -2.57
C LYS A 322 5.00 -18.32 -3.79
N GLU A 323 6.21 -18.80 -4.00
CA GLU A 323 7.11 -18.49 -5.11
C GLU A 323 6.32 -18.08 -6.34
N ILE A 324 6.41 -16.80 -6.68
CA ILE A 324 5.90 -16.32 -7.95
C ILE A 324 6.73 -17.08 -8.99
N GLU A 325 6.12 -18.06 -9.66
CA GLU A 325 6.73 -18.65 -10.85
C GLU A 325 6.95 -17.49 -11.82
N ILE A 326 8.20 -17.06 -11.89
CA ILE A 326 8.66 -16.03 -12.80
C ILE A 326 8.35 -16.60 -14.17
N LEU A 327 7.39 -16.03 -14.90
CA LEU A 327 7.24 -16.32 -16.32
C LEU A 327 8.59 -15.98 -16.99
N PRO A 328 9.42 -16.98 -17.34
CA PRO A 328 10.68 -16.71 -18.00
C PRO A 328 10.27 -16.37 -19.43
N ASN A 329 10.45 -15.11 -19.83
CA ASN A 329 10.16 -14.60 -21.18
C ASN A 329 8.72 -14.12 -21.42
N ALA A 330 8.39 -12.93 -20.90
CA ALA A 330 7.37 -12.05 -21.51
C ALA A 330 7.86 -11.38 -22.83
N LYS A 331 8.70 -12.08 -23.60
CA LYS A 331 9.09 -11.74 -24.97
C LYS A 331 8.95 -13.03 -25.78
N GLN A 332 8.05 -13.01 -26.76
CA GLN A 332 7.62 -14.13 -27.63
C GLN A 332 6.71 -15.17 -26.98
N LEU A 333 5.40 -14.92 -27.05
CA LEU A 333 4.47 -15.99 -27.42
C LEU A 333 4.38 -15.97 -28.95
N THR A 334 5.23 -16.75 -29.60
CA THR A 334 4.93 -17.24 -30.96
C THR A 334 3.79 -18.23 -30.84
N LEU A 335 2.70 -18.00 -31.58
CA LEU A 335 1.68 -19.02 -31.84
C LEU A 335 2.39 -20.29 -32.33
N ILE A 336 2.22 -21.44 -31.67
CA ILE A 336 2.29 -22.77 -32.31
C ILE A 336 1.65 -23.92 -31.51
N ASP A 337 1.35 -23.81 -30.20
CA ASP A 337 0.82 -24.99 -29.47
C ASP A 337 -0.72 -25.05 -29.31
N LEU A 338 -1.48 -24.62 -30.33
CA LEU A 338 -2.95 -24.82 -30.39
C LEU A 338 -3.40 -25.68 -31.58
N VAL A 339 -2.51 -26.50 -32.13
CA VAL A 339 -2.91 -27.59 -33.03
C VAL A 339 -2.18 -28.86 -32.60
N ARG A 340 -2.90 -29.71 -31.86
CA ARG A 340 -2.85 -31.18 -31.90
C ARG A 340 -3.82 -31.74 -30.85
N GLU A 341 -5.10 -31.73 -31.21
CA GLU A 341 -5.95 -32.87 -30.91
C GLU A 341 -5.78 -33.83 -32.09
N ASP A 342 -5.31 -35.03 -31.79
CA ASP A 342 -5.84 -36.31 -32.28
C ASP A 342 -5.52 -37.36 -31.21
#